data_AF-A0A644W1Q8-F1
#
_entry.id   AF-A0A644W1Q8-F1
#
_cell.length_a   1.000
_cell.length_b   1.000
_cell.length_c   1.000
_cell.angle_alpha   90.00
_cell.angle_beta   90.00
_cell.angle_gamma   90.00
#
_symmetry.space_group_name_H-M   'P 1'
#
loop_
_entity.id
_entity.type
_entity.pdbx_description
1 polymer ?
#
loop_
_entity_poly.entity_id
_entity_poly.type
_entity_poly.pdbx_seq_one_letter_code
_entity_poly.pdbx_strand_id
1 'polypeptide(L)' 'MYVIEPDVIGDIPNDEFYNLPDIIEKYMDKGQKVGVYPISESSWMDMGQISEMKDMINRLSDKEQI' A
#
# COMPACT_ATOMS: atom_id res chain seq x y z
N MET A 1 2.07 0.49 2.01
CA MET A 1 1.63 1.16 3.26
C MET A 1 1.59 2.66 3.02
N TYR A 2 0.58 3.35 3.54
CA TYR A 2 0.43 4.81 3.40
C TYR A 2 0.42 5.48 4.77
N VAL A 3 1.03 6.66 4.87
CA VAL A 3 0.93 7.57 6.00
C VAL A 3 0.45 8.88 5.44
N ILE A 4 -0.69 9.38 5.92
CA ILE A 4 -1.38 10.55 5.38
C ILE A 4 -1.79 11.48 6.52
N GLU A 5 -1.76 12.79 6.25
CA GLU A 5 -2.31 13.79 7.18
C GLU A 5 -3.85 13.68 7.19
N PRO A 6 -4.52 13.87 8.35
CA PRO A 6 -5.98 13.78 8.45
C PRO A 6 -6.73 14.67 7.46
N ASP A 7 -6.20 15.86 7.18
CA ASP A 7 -6.81 16.82 6.26
C ASP A 7 -6.93 16.28 4.83
N VAL A 8 -6.07 15.31 4.44
CA VAL A 8 -6.14 14.64 3.13
C VAL A 8 -7.45 13.87 2.98
N ILE A 9 -8.02 13.34 4.07
CA ILE A 9 -9.31 12.65 4.03
C ILE A 9 -10.45 13.59 3.65
N GLY A 10 -10.36 14.87 4.04
CA GLY A 10 -11.34 15.89 3.67
C GLY A 10 -11.38 16.22 2.17
N ASP A 11 -10.33 15.85 1.43
CA ASP A 11 -10.23 16.04 -0.02
C ASP A 11 -10.82 14.88 -0.84
N ILE A 12 -11.26 13.80 -0.17
CA ILE A 12 -11.92 12.64 -0.78
C ILE A 12 -13.39 12.99 -1.05
N PRO A 13 -13.93 12.75 -2.27
CA PRO A 13 -15.32 12.98 -2.58
C PRO A 13 -16.27 12.15 -1.69
N ASN A 14 -17.38 12.75 -1.28
CA ASN A 14 -18.45 12.02 -0.60
C ASN A 14 -19.31 11.25 -1.62
N ASP A 15 -19.84 10.10 -1.19
CA ASP A 15 -20.80 9.29 -1.94
C ASP A 15 -20.29 8.80 -3.32
N GLU A 16 -18.98 8.76 -3.52
CA GLU A 16 -18.33 8.24 -4.73
C GLU A 16 -17.20 7.28 -4.36
N PHE A 17 -16.97 6.28 -5.20
CA PHE A 17 -15.79 5.44 -5.09
C PHE A 17 -14.54 6.25 -5.46
N TYR A 18 -13.53 6.23 -4.59
CA TYR A 18 -12.28 6.96 -4.82
C TYR A 18 -11.10 6.13 -4.32
N ASN A 19 -10.07 5.92 -5.15
CA ASN A 19 -8.91 5.15 -4.74
C ASN A 19 -7.84 6.02 -4.09
N LEU A 20 -7.02 5.40 -3.23
CA LEU A 20 -5.86 6.07 -2.63
C LEU A 20 -4.82 6.55 -3.66
N PRO A 21 -4.50 5.81 -4.75
CA PRO A 21 -3.66 6.34 -5.82
C PRO A 21 -4.20 7.65 -6.43
N ASP A 22 -5.52 7.76 -6.63
CA ASP A 22 -6.14 8.94 -7.23
C ASP A 22 -5.91 10.20 -6.39
N ILE A 23 -5.97 10.09 -5.05
CA ILE A 23 -5.68 11.25 -4.19
C ILE A 23 -4.20 11.62 -4.20
N ILE A 24 -3.31 10.64 -4.31
CA ILE A 24 -1.86 10.88 -4.37
C ILE A 24 -1.52 11.63 -5.67
N GLU A 25 -2.05 11.18 -6.81
CA GLU A 25 -1.89 11.84 -8.11
C GLU A 25 -2.40 13.29 -8.07
N LYS A 26 -3.60 13.51 -7.53
CA LYS A 26 -4.15 14.86 -7.31
C LYS A 26 -3.22 15.78 -6.52
N TYR A 27 -2.52 15.26 -5.51
CA TYR A 27 -1.57 16.04 -4.70
C TYR A 27 -0.26 16.30 -5.44
N MET A 28 0.23 15.31 -6.20
CA MET A 28 1.40 15.47 -7.07
C MET A 28 1.16 16.53 -8.15
N ASP A 29 -0.01 16.52 -8.80
CA ASP A 29 -0.39 17.50 -9.82
C ASP A 29 -0.51 18.93 -9.28
N LYS A 30 -0.92 19.07 -8.02
CA LYS A 30 -0.96 20.35 -7.30
C LYS A 30 0.43 20.82 -6.83
N GLY A 31 1.50 20.06 -7.10
CA GLY A 31 2.85 20.34 -6.64
C GLY A 31 3.02 20.22 -5.12
N GLN A 32 2.13 19.49 -4.44
CA GLN A 32 2.23 19.24 -3.00
C GLN A 32 3.33 18.20 -2.70
N LYS A 33 3.76 18.16 -1.45
CA LYS A 33 4.81 17.23 -1.02
C LYS A 33 4.25 15.80 -0.95
N VAL A 34 4.80 14.93 -1.78
CA VAL A 34 4.58 13.48 -1.72
C VAL A 34 5.95 12.82 -1.64
N GLY A 35 6.11 11.87 -0.71
CA GLY A 35 7.37 11.18 -0.45
C GLY A 35 7.18 9.67 -0.47
N VAL A 36 8.26 8.95 -0.78
CA VAL A 36 8.31 7.49 -0.75
C VAL A 36 9.40 7.02 0.22
N TYR A 37 9.13 5.94 0.94
CA TYR A 37 10.11 5.27 1.77
C TYR A 37 10.39 3.88 1.20
N PRO A 38 11.61 3.60 0.71
CA PRO A 38 11.92 2.30 0.12
C PRO A 38 11.94 1.22 1.20
N ILE A 39 11.22 0.14 0.97
CA ILE A 39 11.26 -1.09 1.78
C ILE A 39 11.81 -2.23 0.94
N SER A 40 12.51 -3.17 1.56
CA SER A 40 12.95 -4.37 0.84
C SER A 40 11.75 -5.24 0.48
N GLU A 41 11.75 -5.81 -0.72
CA GLU A 41 10.69 -6.72 -1.19
C GLU A 41 10.50 -7.94 -0.28
N SER A 42 11.54 -8.38 0.43
CA SER A 42 11.46 -9.48 1.39
C SER A 42 10.78 -9.11 2.71
N SER A 43 10.52 -7.81 2.93
CA SER A 43 9.97 -7.27 4.18
C SER A 43 8.45 -7.15 4.17
N TRP A 44 7.79 -7.43 3.04
CA TRP A 44 6.33 -7.44 2.94
C TRP A 44 5.87 -8.55 2.00
N MET A 45 4.65 -9.05 2.22
CA MET A 45 4.02 -10.04 1.36
C MET A 45 2.63 -9.53 1.02
N ASP A 46 2.38 -9.30 -0.27
CA ASP A 46 1.03 -9.03 -0.76
C ASP A 46 0.26 -10.36 -0.79
N MET A 47 -0.93 -10.39 -0.21
CA MET A 47 -1.78 -11.57 -0.13
C MET A 47 -3.09 -11.37 -0.91
N GLY A 48 -3.08 -10.46 -1.88
CA GLY A 48 -4.22 -10.17 -2.73
C GLY A 48 -4.60 -11.33 -3.66
N GLN A 49 -3.66 -12.21 -4.00
CA GLN A 49 -3.89 -13.35 -4.88
C GLN A 49 -3.68 -14.72 -4.22
N ILE A 50 -4.44 -15.73 -4.65
CA ILE A 50 -4.34 -17.11 -4.16
C ILE A 50 -2.96 -17.74 -4.44
N SER A 51 -2.32 -17.37 -5.56
CA SER A 51 -0.94 -17.77 -5.86
C SER A 51 0.04 -17.22 -4.83
N GLU A 52 -0.05 -15.92 -4.52
CA GLU A 52 0.82 -15.25 -3.56
C GLU A 52 0.66 -15.82 -2.14
N MET A 53 -0.58 -16.16 -1.77
CA MET A 53 -0.86 -16.85 -0.50
C MET A 53 -0.14 -18.20 -0.40
N LYS A 54 -0.08 -18.99 -1.48
CA LYS A 54 0.64 -20.28 -1.49
C LYS A 54 2.14 -20.09 -1.35
N ASP A 55 2.70 -19.09 -2.01
CA ASP A 55 4.12 -18.77 -1.92
C ASP A 55 4.51 -18.32 -0.51
N MET A 56 3.62 -17.58 0.16
CA MET A 56 3.78 -17.21 1.57
C MET A 56 3.80 -18.42 2.49
N ILE A 57 2.84 -19.36 2.33
CA ILE A 57 2.78 -20.59 3.13
C ILE A 57 4.07 -21.38 3.02
N ASN A 58 4.61 -21.55 1.81
CA ASN A 58 5.89 -22.24 1.60
C ASN A 58 7.04 -21.54 2.35
N ARG A 59 7.14 -20.20 2.20
CA ARG A 59 8.18 -19.41 2.87
C ARG A 59 8.13 -19.44 4.40
N LEU A 60 6.93 -19.48 4.99
CA LEU A 60 6.79 -19.58 6.45
C LEU A 60 7.11 -20.99 6.94
N SER A 61 6.67 -22.02 6.21
CA SER A 61 6.93 -23.43 6.55
C SER A 61 8.43 -23.75 6.59
N ASP A 62 9.21 -23.20 5.65
CA ASP A 62 10.67 -23.39 5.58
C ASP A 62 11.40 -22.71 6.75
N LYS A 63 10.85 -21.62 7.31
CA LYS A 63 11.44 -20.90 8.45
C LYS A 63 11.16 -21.57 9.80
N GLU A 64 10.11 -22.37 9.93
CA GLU A 64 9.77 -23.08 11.17
C GLU A 64 10.57 -24.38 11.38
N GLN A 65 11.30 -24.85 10.35
CA GLN A 65 12.15 -26.05 10.46
C GLN A 65 13.62 -25.74 10.82
N ILE A 66 13.94 -24.50 11.19
CA ILE A 66 15.28 -24.05 11.62
C ILE A 66 15.28 -23.75 13.12
#